data_AF-A0A7V9AF93-F1
#
_entry.id   AF-A0A7V9AF93-F1
#
_cell.length_a   1.000
_cell.length_b   1.000
_cell.length_c   1.000
_cell.angle_alpha   90.00
_cell.angle_beta   90.00
_cell.angle_gamma   90.00
#
_symmetry.space_group_name_H-M   'P 1'
#
loop_
_entity.id
_entity.type
_entity.pdbx_description
1 polymer ?
#
loop_
_entity_poly.entity_id
_entity_poly.type
_entity_poly.pdbx_seq_one_letter_code
_entity_poly.pdbx_strand_id
1 'polypeptide(L)'
;MNKIARHCGGMLIALIAVFGLSGCGSYNRLVTLEQNVNKKWADVQSVYQRRSDLIPNLVSTVQGAANFEKSTLTEVVNARASVGQVKLDPSKAPTDAAQLEQFQQAQGQLSTALSRLLVVSENYPQLRATEAFQNLQAQLEGTENRISVERNNFNGAVQEYNTAMSRFPTNLLNKMFGFQSRPFFTSQAGAERAPSVNFGTFGSTPAPPTAPMPTPVATPALESSP
;
A
#
# COMPACT_ATOMS: atom_id res chain seq x y z
N MET A 1 3.63 -23.19 -57.17
CA MET A 1 2.93 -22.59 -56.01
C MET A 1 2.72 -23.52 -54.80
N ASN A 2 2.52 -24.83 -54.96
CA ASN A 2 2.12 -25.70 -53.83
C ASN A 2 3.17 -25.88 -52.71
N LYS A 3 4.48 -25.75 -52.98
CA LYS A 3 5.51 -25.84 -51.94
C LYS A 3 5.50 -24.63 -51.00
N ILE A 4 5.36 -23.41 -51.55
CA ILE A 4 5.25 -22.17 -50.77
C ILE A 4 3.95 -22.19 -49.94
N ALA A 5 2.82 -22.61 -50.53
CA ALA A 5 1.56 -22.75 -49.80
C ALA A 5 1.63 -23.77 -48.65
N ARG A 6 2.36 -24.89 -48.82
CA ARG A 6 2.58 -25.89 -47.76
C ARG A 6 3.49 -25.37 -46.64
N HIS A 7 4.51 -24.57 -46.96
CA HIS A 7 5.37 -23.94 -45.96
C HIS A 7 4.66 -22.81 -45.20
N CYS A 8 3.87 -21.98 -45.89
CA CYS A 8 3.03 -20.96 -45.24
C CYS A 8 1.96 -21.58 -44.34
N GLY A 9 1.30 -22.66 -44.78
CA GLY A 9 0.33 -23.39 -43.96
C GLY A 9 0.95 -24.03 -42.72
N GLY A 10 2.13 -24.65 -42.86
CA GLY A 10 2.88 -25.20 -41.73
C GLY A 10 3.34 -24.14 -40.73
N MET A 11 3.81 -22.98 -41.21
CA MET A 11 4.21 -21.85 -40.37
C MET A 11 3.02 -21.25 -39.59
N LEU A 12 1.84 -21.16 -40.21
CA LEU A 12 0.62 -20.69 -39.56
C LEU A 12 0.17 -21.65 -38.45
N ILE A 13 0.19 -22.96 -38.70
CA ILE A 13 -0.19 -23.98 -37.70
C ILE A 13 0.82 -23.99 -36.54
N ALA A 14 2.12 -23.86 -36.82
CA ALA A 14 3.15 -23.75 -35.80
C ALA A 14 2.98 -22.49 -34.94
N LEU A 15 2.65 -21.34 -35.54
CA LEU A 15 2.32 -20.11 -34.80
C LEU A 15 1.09 -20.29 -33.92
N ILE A 16 0.01 -20.89 -34.43
CA ILE A 16 -1.21 -21.16 -33.66
C ILE A 16 -0.92 -22.11 -32.49
N ALA A 17 -0.12 -23.16 -32.69
CA ALA A 17 0.26 -24.09 -31.63
C ALA A 17 1.10 -23.41 -30.53
N VAL A 18 2.06 -22.57 -30.92
CA VAL A 18 2.88 -21.78 -29.98
C VAL A 18 2.02 -20.78 -29.19
N PHE A 19 1.11 -20.07 -29.86
CA PHE A 19 0.18 -19.15 -29.20
C PHE A 19 -0.86 -19.87 -28.33
N GLY A 20 -1.34 -21.04 -28.73
CA GLY A 20 -2.29 -21.84 -27.96
C GLY A 20 -1.69 -22.38 -26.65
N LEU A 21 -0.49 -22.97 -26.73
CA LEU A 21 0.22 -23.46 -25.54
C LEU A 21 0.68 -22.32 -24.62
N SER A 22 1.19 -21.23 -25.19
CA SER A 22 1.63 -20.06 -24.42
C SER A 22 0.43 -19.28 -23.82
N GLY A 23 -0.70 -19.24 -24.52
CA GLY A 23 -1.93 -18.57 -24.09
C GLY A 23 -2.55 -19.22 -22.84
N CYS A 24 -2.63 -20.55 -22.80
CA CYS A 24 -3.13 -21.27 -21.62
C CYS A 24 -2.23 -21.06 -20.39
N GLY A 25 -0.91 -21.05 -20.58
CA GLY A 25 0.04 -20.78 -19.50
C GLY A 25 -0.05 -19.34 -18.96
N SER A 26 -0.13 -18.35 -19.86
CA SER A 26 -0.29 -16.95 -19.48
C SER A 26 -1.63 -16.65 -18.81
N TYR A 27 -2.73 -17.25 -19.27
CA TYR A 27 -4.04 -17.10 -18.64
C TYR A 27 -4.04 -17.62 -17.21
N ASN A 28 -3.60 -18.86 -17.00
CA ASN A 28 -3.56 -19.46 -15.66
C ASN A 28 -2.68 -18.63 -14.71
N ARG A 29 -1.54 -18.14 -15.20
CA ARG A 29 -0.67 -17.23 -14.44
C ARG A 29 -1.39 -15.94 -14.04
N LEU A 30 -2.11 -15.30 -14.96
CA LEU A 30 -2.87 -14.08 -14.64
C LEU A 30 -3.96 -14.34 -13.61
N VAL A 31 -4.70 -15.45 -13.73
CA VAL A 31 -5.69 -15.84 -12.72
C VAL A 31 -5.04 -16.01 -11.36
N THR A 32 -3.90 -16.70 -11.28
CA THR A 32 -3.15 -16.85 -10.02
C THR A 32 -2.73 -15.50 -9.43
N LEU A 33 -2.19 -14.60 -10.26
CA LEU A 33 -1.77 -13.27 -9.81
C LEU A 33 -2.95 -12.40 -9.38
N GLU A 34 -4.09 -12.47 -10.08
CA GLU A 34 -5.32 -11.78 -9.70
C GLU A 34 -5.85 -12.28 -8.36
N GLN A 35 -5.86 -13.59 -8.13
CA GLN A 35 -6.24 -14.17 -6.85
C GLN A 35 -5.29 -13.74 -5.73
N ASN A 36 -3.99 -13.61 -6.01
CA ASN A 36 -3.03 -13.07 -5.04
C ASN A 36 -3.34 -11.60 -4.70
N VAL A 37 -3.64 -10.76 -5.70
CA VAL A 37 -4.04 -9.37 -5.46
C VAL A 37 -5.31 -9.28 -4.62
N ASN A 38 -6.33 -10.09 -4.94
CA ASN A 38 -7.57 -10.14 -4.16
C ASN A 38 -7.34 -10.61 -2.73
N LYS A 39 -6.45 -11.59 -2.51
CA LYS A 39 -6.04 -12.03 -1.17
C LYS A 39 -5.39 -10.87 -0.40
N LYS A 40 -4.42 -10.17 -0.99
CA LYS A 40 -3.76 -9.03 -0.34
C LYS A 40 -4.72 -7.88 -0.06
N TRP A 41 -5.71 -7.68 -0.93
CA TRP A 41 -6.78 -6.73 -0.67
C TRP A 41 -7.64 -7.12 0.54
N ALA A 42 -8.01 -8.40 0.66
CA ALA A 42 -8.73 -8.90 1.82
C ALA A 42 -7.92 -8.75 3.12
N ASP A 43 -6.59 -8.96 3.06
CA ASP A 43 -5.68 -8.72 4.19
C ASP A 43 -5.73 -7.23 4.62
N VAL A 44 -5.69 -6.30 3.66
CA VAL A 44 -5.83 -4.84 3.90
C VAL A 44 -7.19 -4.50 4.52
N GLN A 45 -8.28 -5.04 3.98
CA GLN A 45 -9.63 -4.79 4.49
C GLN A 45 -9.79 -5.32 5.91
N SER A 46 -9.17 -6.46 6.24
CA SER A 46 -9.22 -7.05 7.58
C SER A 46 -8.54 -6.15 8.63
N VAL A 47 -7.41 -5.52 8.31
CA VAL A 47 -6.74 -4.60 9.24
C VAL A 47 -7.51 -3.29 9.41
N TYR A 48 -8.12 -2.75 8.35
CA TYR A 48 -8.99 -1.57 8.46
C TYR A 48 -10.28 -1.84 9.23
N GLN A 49 -10.87 -3.04 9.08
CA GLN A 49 -12.02 -3.47 9.85
C GLN A 49 -11.66 -3.51 11.34
N ARG A 50 -10.53 -4.15 11.70
CA ARG A 50 -10.04 -4.16 13.08
C ARG A 50 -9.91 -2.76 13.66
N ARG A 51 -9.33 -1.81 12.92
CA ARG A 51 -9.25 -0.40 13.37
C ARG A 51 -10.63 0.19 13.67
N SER A 52 -11.60 -0.08 12.80
CA SER A 52 -12.97 0.42 12.93
C SER A 52 -13.74 -0.20 14.11
N ASP A 53 -13.41 -1.45 14.46
CA ASP A 53 -13.99 -2.21 15.57
C ASP A 53 -13.45 -1.76 16.94
N LEU A 54 -12.27 -1.16 16.99
CA LEU A 54 -11.67 -0.61 18.22
C LEU A 54 -12.30 0.72 18.64
N ILE A 55 -12.86 1.49 17.68
CA ILE A 55 -13.35 2.85 17.93
C ILE A 55 -14.48 2.90 18.95
N PRO A 56 -15.51 2.02 18.94
CA PRO A 56 -16.57 2.07 19.95
C PRO A 56 -16.03 1.92 21.37
N ASN A 57 -15.07 1.01 21.57
CA ASN A 57 -14.42 0.82 22.86
C ASN A 57 -13.59 2.06 23.26
N LEU A 58 -12.84 2.64 22.31
CA LEU A 58 -12.12 3.89 22.52
C LEU A 58 -13.05 5.04 22.94
N VAL A 59 -14.15 5.24 22.22
CA VAL A 59 -15.13 6.29 22.52
C VAL A 59 -15.70 6.09 23.92
N SER A 60 -16.07 4.86 24.28
CA SER A 60 -16.58 4.52 25.61
C SER A 60 -15.57 4.82 26.73
N THR A 61 -14.30 4.41 26.55
CA THR A 61 -13.23 4.68 27.53
C THR A 61 -12.98 6.17 27.70
N VAL A 62 -12.95 6.94 26.61
CA VAL A 62 -12.72 8.39 26.65
C VAL A 62 -13.92 9.14 27.24
N GLN A 63 -15.15 8.67 26.98
CA GLN A 63 -16.37 9.24 27.60
C GLN A 63 -16.42 9.06 29.12
N GLY A 64 -15.76 8.02 29.65
CA GLY A 64 -15.61 7.81 31.09
C GLY A 64 -14.73 8.86 31.77
N ALA A 65 -13.88 9.58 31.03
CA ALA A 65 -13.10 10.68 31.56
C ALA A 65 -13.97 11.93 31.70
N ALA A 66 -14.15 12.40 32.94
CA ALA A 66 -14.92 13.61 33.21
C ALA A 66 -14.36 14.81 32.43
N ASN A 67 -15.25 15.58 31.78
CA ASN A 67 -14.94 16.81 31.04
C ASN A 67 -14.04 16.66 29.79
N PHE A 68 -13.99 15.48 29.16
CA PHE A 68 -13.33 15.34 27.87
C PHE A 68 -14.00 16.19 26.78
N GLU A 69 -13.21 16.73 25.85
CA GLU A 69 -13.70 17.58 24.76
C GLU A 69 -14.66 16.83 23.82
N LYS A 70 -15.95 17.20 23.85
CA LYS A 70 -16.98 16.60 23.00
C LYS A 70 -16.68 16.76 21.51
N SER A 71 -16.14 17.90 21.09
CA SER A 71 -15.77 18.16 19.69
C SER A 71 -14.80 17.11 19.15
N THR A 72 -13.78 16.75 19.91
CA THR A 72 -12.77 15.76 19.53
C THR A 72 -13.37 14.36 19.38
N LEU A 73 -14.27 13.96 20.28
CA LEU A 73 -15.02 12.71 20.14
C LEU A 73 -15.96 12.72 18.93
N THR A 74 -16.66 13.82 18.69
CA THR A 74 -17.53 13.99 17.52
C THR A 74 -16.74 13.87 16.22
N GLU A 75 -15.54 14.45 16.14
CA GLU A 75 -14.65 14.30 14.98
C GLU A 75 -14.29 12.83 14.71
N VAL A 76 -13.95 12.06 15.74
CA VAL A 76 -13.64 10.62 15.60
C VAL A 76 -14.87 9.82 15.14
N VAL A 77 -16.05 10.09 15.70
CA VAL A 77 -17.29 9.42 15.31
C VAL A 77 -17.64 9.75 13.85
N ASN A 78 -17.52 11.02 13.44
CA ASN A 78 -17.79 11.44 12.08
C ASN A 78 -16.78 10.84 11.08
N ALA A 79 -15.50 10.79 11.43
CA ALA A 79 -14.48 10.17 10.60
C ALA A 79 -14.67 8.65 10.48
N ARG A 80 -15.14 7.97 11.53
CA ARG A 80 -15.57 6.56 11.43
C ARG A 80 -16.76 6.41 10.48
N ALA A 81 -17.72 7.32 10.55
CA ALA A 81 -18.90 7.28 9.68
C ALA A 81 -18.52 7.48 8.20
N SER A 82 -17.56 8.37 7.89
CA SER A 82 -17.09 8.57 6.51
C SER A 82 -16.41 7.32 5.94
N VAL A 83 -15.64 6.59 6.75
CA VAL A 83 -15.08 5.27 6.36
C VAL A 83 -16.19 4.29 5.98
N GLY A 84 -17.27 4.21 6.76
CA GLY A 84 -18.39 3.32 6.47
C GLY A 84 -19.21 3.68 5.22
N GLN A 85 -19.08 4.91 4.71
CA GLN A 85 -19.75 5.35 3.48
C GLN A 85 -19.02 4.86 2.22
N VAL A 86 -17.71 4.63 2.28
CA VAL A 86 -16.93 4.13 1.15
C VAL A 86 -17.03 2.61 1.09
N LYS A 87 -17.93 2.12 0.24
CA LYS A 87 -18.18 0.69 0.07
C LYS A 87 -17.30 0.11 -1.04
N LEU A 88 -16.26 -0.63 -0.63
CA LEU A 88 -15.49 -1.50 -1.51
C LEU A 88 -15.78 -2.96 -1.17
N ASP A 89 -15.81 -3.83 -2.18
CA ASP A 89 -15.92 -5.28 -1.98
C ASP A 89 -14.69 -5.77 -1.21
N PRO A 90 -14.83 -6.39 -0.02
CA PRO A 90 -13.69 -6.86 0.76
C PRO A 90 -12.89 -7.99 0.09
N SER A 91 -13.53 -8.72 -0.83
CA SER A 91 -12.99 -9.92 -1.48
C SER A 91 -12.41 -9.67 -2.85
N LYS A 92 -12.63 -8.47 -3.43
CA LYS A 92 -12.17 -8.10 -4.76
C LYS A 92 -11.48 -6.76 -4.73
N ALA A 93 -10.21 -6.76 -5.16
CA ALA A 93 -9.44 -5.53 -5.25
C ALA A 93 -10.14 -4.52 -6.19
N PRO A 94 -10.12 -3.22 -5.87
CA PRO A 94 -10.71 -2.21 -6.74
C PRO A 94 -10.03 -2.21 -8.11
N THR A 95 -10.79 -1.88 -9.15
CA THR A 95 -10.27 -1.63 -10.51
C THR A 95 -10.21 -0.14 -10.82
N ASP A 96 -10.99 0.66 -10.09
CA ASP A 96 -11.06 2.10 -10.24
C ASP A 96 -10.13 2.80 -9.24
N ALA A 97 -9.19 3.57 -9.77
CA ALA A 97 -8.26 4.37 -8.98
C ALA A 97 -9.00 5.43 -8.13
N ALA A 98 -10.08 6.03 -8.65
CA ALA A 98 -10.84 7.05 -7.93
C ALA A 98 -11.55 6.45 -6.70
N GLN A 99 -12.06 5.22 -6.81
CA GLN A 99 -12.67 4.52 -5.68
C GLN A 99 -11.63 4.16 -4.61
N LEU A 100 -10.44 3.67 -5.02
CA LEU A 100 -9.35 3.39 -4.09
C LEU A 100 -8.85 4.67 -3.42
N GLU A 101 -8.81 5.80 -4.13
CA GLU A 101 -8.43 7.09 -3.59
C GLU A 101 -9.45 7.59 -2.55
N GLN A 102 -10.75 7.54 -2.84
CA GLN A 102 -11.81 7.90 -1.89
C GLN A 102 -11.72 7.05 -0.60
N PHE A 103 -11.46 5.75 -0.76
CA PHE A 103 -11.22 4.86 0.38
C PHE A 103 -10.00 5.30 1.20
N GLN A 104 -8.87 5.59 0.54
CA GLN A 104 -7.66 6.08 1.20
C GLN A 104 -7.90 7.40 1.94
N GLN A 105 -8.64 8.34 1.33
CA GLN A 105 -8.96 9.63 1.93
C GLN A 105 -9.80 9.46 3.21
N ALA A 106 -10.86 8.65 3.15
CA ALA A 106 -11.70 8.36 4.33
C ALA A 106 -10.90 7.69 5.45
N GLN A 107 -10.06 6.70 5.10
CA GLN A 107 -9.17 6.04 6.08
C GLN A 107 -8.11 7.00 6.65
N GLY A 108 -7.64 7.97 5.86
CA GLY A 108 -6.72 9.02 6.29
C GLY A 108 -7.36 9.99 7.28
N GLN A 109 -8.59 10.45 7.01
CA GLN A 109 -9.36 11.30 7.93
C GLN A 109 -9.54 10.64 9.30
N LEU A 110 -9.84 9.34 9.32
CA LEU A 110 -9.93 8.58 10.56
C LEU A 110 -8.59 8.54 11.30
N SER A 111 -7.48 8.29 10.61
CA SER A 111 -6.14 8.30 11.20
C SER A 111 -5.82 9.67 11.84
N THR A 112 -6.09 10.76 11.12
CA THR A 112 -5.91 12.13 11.64
C THR A 112 -6.77 12.42 12.87
N ALA A 113 -8.06 12.03 12.86
CA ALA A 113 -8.95 12.23 13.99
C ALA A 113 -8.47 11.44 15.23
N LEU A 114 -7.99 10.21 15.04
CA LEU A 114 -7.40 9.41 16.11
C LEU A 114 -6.11 10.04 16.65
N SER A 115 -5.21 10.53 15.78
CA SER A 115 -4.00 11.24 16.21
C SER A 115 -4.35 12.48 17.05
N ARG A 116 -5.33 13.27 16.62
CA ARG A 116 -5.80 14.44 17.37
C ARG A 116 -6.37 14.04 18.74
N LEU A 117 -7.17 12.97 18.80
CA LEU A 117 -7.69 12.45 20.06
C LEU A 117 -6.56 12.04 21.02
N LEU A 118 -5.51 11.38 20.52
CA LEU A 118 -4.34 11.04 21.33
C LEU A 118 -3.63 12.29 21.85
N VAL A 119 -3.42 13.30 21.00
CA VAL A 119 -2.81 14.57 21.42
C VAL A 119 -3.65 15.27 22.49
N VAL A 120 -4.97 15.36 22.32
CA VAL A 120 -5.87 15.97 23.30
C VAL A 120 -5.88 15.18 24.61
N SER A 121 -5.79 13.84 24.54
CA SER A 121 -5.73 12.97 25.72
C SER A 121 -4.52 13.21 26.62
N GLU A 122 -3.45 13.82 26.10
CA GLU A 122 -2.28 14.24 26.89
C GLU A 122 -2.63 15.22 28.01
N ASN A 123 -3.67 16.03 27.82
CA ASN A 123 -4.17 16.98 28.82
C ASN A 123 -5.03 16.34 29.92
N TYR A 124 -5.28 15.02 29.84
CA TYR A 124 -6.15 14.29 30.76
C TYR A 124 -5.38 13.12 31.44
N PRO A 125 -4.57 13.39 32.48
CA PRO A 125 -3.74 12.38 33.14
C PRO A 125 -4.52 11.16 33.66
N GLN A 126 -5.74 11.37 34.15
CA GLN A 126 -6.60 10.30 34.66
C GLN A 126 -7.01 9.31 33.55
N LEU A 127 -7.28 9.80 32.35
CA LEU A 127 -7.59 8.96 31.19
C LEU A 127 -6.35 8.17 30.77
N ARG A 128 -5.19 8.83 30.71
CA ARG A 128 -3.91 8.20 30.33
C ARG A 128 -3.47 7.11 31.29
N ALA A 129 -3.71 7.30 32.58
CA ALA A 129 -3.38 6.32 33.60
C ALA A 129 -4.28 5.07 33.55
N THR A 130 -5.38 5.12 32.80
CA THR A 130 -6.30 4.00 32.68
C THR A 130 -5.71 2.92 31.77
N GLU A 131 -5.57 1.70 32.29
CA GLU A 131 -5.04 0.55 31.56
C GLU A 131 -5.80 0.29 30.24
N ALA A 132 -7.13 0.43 30.25
CA ALA A 132 -7.96 0.28 29.05
C ALA A 132 -7.56 1.26 27.94
N PHE A 133 -7.23 2.52 28.27
CA PHE A 133 -6.83 3.52 27.29
C PHE A 133 -5.43 3.23 26.72
N GLN A 134 -4.47 2.85 27.58
CA GLN A 134 -3.13 2.46 27.16
C GLN A 134 -3.16 1.25 26.22
N ASN A 135 -3.98 0.23 26.56
CA ASN A 135 -4.18 -0.95 25.72
C ASN A 135 -4.78 -0.59 24.36
N LEU A 136 -5.76 0.32 24.31
CA LEU A 136 -6.35 0.78 23.06
C LEU A 136 -5.35 1.56 22.21
N GLN A 137 -4.54 2.43 22.82
CA GLN A 137 -3.48 3.16 22.11
C GLN A 137 -2.50 2.19 21.45
N ALA A 138 -2.00 1.19 22.19
CA ALA A 138 -1.11 0.16 21.65
C ALA A 138 -1.76 -0.66 20.52
N GLN A 139 -3.04 -0.99 20.64
CA GLN A 139 -3.76 -1.71 19.59
C GLN A 139 -3.96 -0.86 18.33
N LEU A 140 -4.25 0.44 18.48
CA LEU A 140 -4.38 1.36 17.36
C LEU A 140 -3.05 1.56 16.64
N GLU A 141 -1.96 1.79 17.37
CA GLU A 141 -0.61 1.89 16.81
C GLU A 141 -0.21 0.61 16.07
N GLY A 142 -0.38 -0.56 16.72
CA GLY A 142 -0.11 -1.84 16.09
C GLY A 142 -0.97 -2.07 14.84
N THR A 143 -2.19 -1.56 14.81
CA THR A 143 -3.06 -1.64 13.62
C THR A 143 -2.59 -0.70 12.52
N GLU A 144 -2.17 0.53 12.82
CA GLU A 144 -1.64 1.48 11.83
C GLU A 144 -0.34 0.96 11.18
N ASN A 145 0.55 0.39 11.98
CA ASN A 145 1.76 -0.25 11.48
C ASN A 145 1.44 -1.42 10.53
N ARG A 146 0.47 -2.26 10.90
CA ARG A 146 0.00 -3.36 10.03
C ARG A 146 -0.69 -2.85 8.76
N ILE A 147 -1.44 -1.76 8.83
CA ILE A 147 -2.02 -1.11 7.64
C ILE A 147 -0.92 -0.72 6.66
N SER A 148 0.16 -0.08 7.13
CA SER A 148 1.29 0.29 6.27
C SER A 148 1.90 -0.93 5.57
N VAL A 149 2.16 -2.01 6.33
CA VAL A 149 2.71 -3.26 5.79
C VAL A 149 1.78 -3.90 4.76
N GLU A 150 0.48 -4.02 5.06
CA GLU A 150 -0.45 -4.67 4.12
C GLU A 150 -0.70 -3.84 2.85
N ARG A 151 -0.67 -2.50 2.93
CA ARG A 151 -0.70 -1.64 1.74
C ARG A 151 0.51 -1.86 0.85
N ASN A 152 1.69 -2.01 1.42
CA ASN A 152 2.91 -2.33 0.67
C ASN A 152 2.85 -3.73 0.05
N ASN A 153 2.37 -4.73 0.79
CA ASN A 153 2.17 -6.09 0.29
C ASN A 153 1.17 -6.11 -0.89
N PHE A 154 0.06 -5.38 -0.77
CA PHE A 154 -0.91 -5.22 -1.84
C PHE A 154 -0.28 -4.55 -3.07
N ASN A 155 0.45 -3.44 -2.88
CA ASN A 155 1.14 -2.76 -3.97
C ASN A 155 2.14 -3.68 -4.68
N GLY A 156 2.89 -4.51 -3.95
CA GLY A 156 3.77 -5.53 -4.54
C GLY A 156 3.01 -6.53 -5.42
N ALA A 157 1.90 -7.08 -4.92
CA ALA A 157 1.06 -7.99 -5.70
C ALA A 157 0.46 -7.31 -6.94
N VAL A 158 0.01 -6.05 -6.81
CA VAL A 158 -0.50 -5.24 -7.92
C VAL A 158 0.59 -4.99 -8.96
N GLN A 159 1.82 -4.71 -8.54
CA GLN A 159 2.96 -4.52 -9.44
C GLN A 159 3.24 -5.78 -10.25
N GLU A 160 3.30 -6.94 -9.59
CA GLU A 160 3.52 -8.22 -10.26
C GLU A 160 2.42 -8.54 -11.27
N TYR A 161 1.16 -8.37 -10.86
CA TYR A 161 -0.01 -8.59 -11.70
C TYR A 161 -0.05 -7.63 -12.90
N ASN A 162 0.06 -6.32 -12.67
CA ASN A 162 0.05 -5.30 -13.72
C ASN A 162 1.24 -5.47 -14.69
N THR A 163 2.41 -5.88 -14.18
CA THR A 163 3.59 -6.17 -15.01
C THR A 163 3.34 -7.40 -15.89
N ALA A 164 2.83 -8.50 -15.32
CA ALA A 164 2.51 -9.70 -16.08
C ALA A 164 1.46 -9.41 -17.18
N MET A 165 0.47 -8.58 -16.83
CA MET A 165 -0.56 -8.10 -17.74
C MET A 165 0.04 -7.27 -18.89
N SER A 166 1.08 -6.47 -18.63
CA SER A 166 1.71 -5.61 -19.64
C SER A 166 2.71 -6.32 -20.57
N ARG A 167 3.10 -7.58 -20.27
CA ARG A 167 4.08 -8.33 -21.07
C ARG A 167 3.44 -9.00 -22.28
N PHE A 168 4.19 -9.10 -23.38
CA PHE A 168 3.78 -9.90 -24.55
C PHE A 168 4.00 -11.41 -24.28
N PRO A 169 3.11 -12.32 -24.71
CA PRO A 169 1.86 -12.08 -25.45
C PRO A 169 0.63 -11.78 -24.56
N THR A 170 0.79 -11.76 -23.24
CA THR A 170 -0.27 -11.56 -22.26
C THR A 170 -1.08 -10.28 -22.51
N ASN A 171 -0.43 -9.18 -22.90
CA ASN A 171 -1.07 -7.90 -23.23
C ASN A 171 -2.22 -7.99 -24.27
N LEU A 172 -2.17 -8.97 -25.17
CA LEU A 172 -3.24 -9.26 -26.13
C LEU A 172 -4.39 -10.06 -25.51
N LEU A 173 -4.08 -10.98 -24.58
CA LEU A 173 -5.06 -11.79 -23.87
C LEU A 173 -5.95 -10.94 -22.96
N ASN A 174 -5.41 -9.89 -22.34
CA ASN A 174 -6.16 -9.08 -21.38
C ASN A 174 -7.42 -8.45 -22.00
N LYS A 175 -7.29 -7.91 -23.22
CA LYS A 175 -8.42 -7.28 -23.93
C LYS A 175 -9.47 -8.30 -24.35
N MET A 176 -9.08 -9.55 -24.54
CA MET A 176 -9.96 -10.64 -24.97
C MET A 176 -10.69 -11.30 -23.80
N PHE A 177 -10.03 -11.44 -22.64
CA PHE A 177 -10.55 -12.14 -21.46
C PHE A 177 -10.98 -11.22 -20.31
N GLY A 178 -10.83 -9.90 -20.46
CA GLY A 178 -11.36 -8.91 -19.51
C GLY A 178 -10.49 -8.68 -18.26
N PHE A 179 -9.21 -9.06 -18.27
CA PHE A 179 -8.29 -8.71 -17.17
C PHE A 179 -8.09 -7.19 -17.11
N GLN A 180 -8.30 -6.62 -15.93
CA GLN A 180 -8.17 -5.19 -15.68
C GLN A 180 -6.99 -4.92 -14.76
N SER A 181 -6.28 -3.81 -15.01
CA SER A 181 -5.22 -3.34 -14.12
C SER A 181 -5.80 -2.99 -12.75
N ARG A 182 -4.99 -3.13 -11.71
CA ARG A 182 -5.36 -2.73 -10.35
C ARG A 182 -4.59 -1.46 -9.97
N PRO A 183 -5.23 -0.48 -9.31
CA PRO A 183 -4.56 0.72 -8.86
C PRO A 183 -3.69 0.44 -7.63
N PHE A 184 -2.70 1.30 -7.40
CA PHE A 184 -1.84 1.24 -6.22
C PHE A 184 -2.40 2.11 -5.09
N PHE A 185 -2.13 1.71 -3.85
CA PHE A 185 -2.13 2.65 -2.73
C PHE A 185 -1.05 3.71 -2.96
N THR A 186 -1.39 4.98 -2.76
CA THR A 186 -0.48 6.11 -2.88
C THR A 186 0.02 6.56 -1.51
N SER A 187 1.19 7.18 -1.47
CA SER A 187 1.68 7.86 -0.27
C SER A 187 0.63 8.88 0.20
N GLN A 188 0.45 9.04 1.52
CA GLN A 188 -0.38 10.14 2.02
C GLN A 188 0.24 11.47 1.56
N ALA A 189 -0.61 12.43 1.17
CA ALA A 189 -0.17 13.77 0.81
C ALA A 189 0.65 14.38 1.96
N GLY A 190 1.89 14.81 1.70
CA GLY A 190 2.78 15.35 2.72
C GLY A 190 3.78 14.35 3.30
N ALA A 191 3.72 13.06 2.95
CA ALA A 191 4.79 12.11 3.23
C ALA A 191 6.11 12.47 2.53
N GLU A 192 6.07 13.35 1.52
CA GLU A 192 7.27 13.91 0.89
C GLU A 192 7.96 14.96 1.78
N ARG A 193 7.27 15.49 2.81
CA ARG A 193 7.81 16.47 3.75
C ARG A 193 8.33 15.73 4.98
N ALA A 194 9.63 15.45 4.99
CA ALA A 194 10.30 14.95 6.19
C ALA A 194 10.02 15.93 7.37
N PRO A 195 9.67 15.43 8.57
CA PRO A 195 9.51 16.28 9.75
C PRO A 195 10.84 17.01 10.02
N SER A 196 10.82 18.33 10.05
CA SER A 196 11.98 19.11 10.46
C SER A 196 12.16 18.95 11.97
N VAL A 197 13.02 18.02 12.39
CA VAL A 197 13.39 17.88 13.79
C VAL A 197 14.36 18.99 14.15
N ASN A 198 13.83 20.09 14.67
CA ASN A 198 14.63 21.19 15.17
C ASN A 198 14.97 20.88 16.64
N PHE A 199 16.07 20.15 16.85
CA PHE A 199 16.67 20.02 18.17
C PHE A 199 17.23 21.39 18.54
N GLY A 200 16.43 22.22 19.21
CA GLY A 200 16.87 23.53 19.65
C GLY A 200 18.27 23.45 20.29
N THR A 201 19.24 24.11 19.66
CA THR A 201 20.55 24.45 20.22
C THR A 201 21.32 23.30 20.91
N PHE A 202 21.56 22.18 20.21
CA PHE A 202 22.73 21.36 20.53
C PHE A 202 23.88 21.72 19.58
N GLY A 203 24.72 22.67 20.04
CA GLY A 203 26.08 22.89 19.55
C GLY A 203 26.21 23.19 18.06
N SER A 204 26.10 24.46 17.69
CA SER A 204 26.67 24.98 16.45
C SER A 204 28.18 24.72 16.41
N THR A 205 28.58 23.58 15.84
CA THR A 205 29.90 23.41 15.25
C THR A 205 29.67 23.36 13.74
N PRO A 206 30.18 24.32 12.95
CA PRO A 206 30.08 24.26 11.50
C PRO A 206 30.65 22.94 11.00
N ALA A 207 29.91 22.25 10.14
CA ALA A 207 30.45 21.08 9.43
C ALA A 207 31.73 21.50 8.69
N PRO A 208 32.84 20.73 8.79
CA PRO A 208 34.04 21.05 8.05
C PRO A 208 33.73 21.02 6.54
N PRO A 209 34.33 21.91 5.73
CA PRO A 209 34.13 21.90 4.29
C PRO A 209 34.51 20.53 3.74
N THR A 210 33.60 19.97 2.94
CA THR A 210 33.72 18.66 2.31
C THR A 210 35.03 18.62 1.52
N ALA A 211 35.99 17.80 1.97
CA ALA A 211 37.21 17.56 1.21
C ALA A 211 36.83 16.92 -0.14
N PRO A 212 37.46 17.32 -1.26
CA PRO A 212 37.18 16.72 -2.55
C PRO A 212 37.52 15.22 -2.52
N MET A 213 36.62 14.41 -3.10
CA MET A 213 36.80 12.96 -3.21
C MET A 213 38.15 12.63 -3.87
N PRO A 214 38.94 11.69 -3.33
CA PRO A 214 40.12 11.22 -4.03
C PRO A 214 39.70 10.49 -5.31
N THR A 215 40.31 10.89 -6.43
CA THR A 215 40.19 10.21 -7.73
C THR A 215 40.57 8.73 -7.59
N PRO A 216 39.83 7.80 -8.25
CA PRO A 216 40.15 6.38 -8.18
C PRO A 216 41.52 6.12 -8.80
N VAL A 217 42.40 5.50 -8.03
CA VAL A 217 43.70 5.00 -8.49
C VAL A 217 43.43 3.85 -9.46
N ALA A 218 43.95 3.98 -10.68
CA ALA A 218 43.89 2.92 -11.68
C ALA A 218 44.71 1.70 -11.23
N THR A 219 44.06 0.54 -11.16
CA THR A 219 44.70 -0.77 -10.96
C THR A 219 45.68 -1.04 -12.11
N PRO A 220 46.95 -1.41 -11.86
CA PRO A 220 47.87 -1.78 -12.93
C PRO A 220 47.46 -3.14 -13.52
N ALA A 221 47.48 -3.22 -14.84
CA ALA A 221 47.33 -4.46 -15.58
C ALA A 221 48.43 -5.45 -15.18
N LEU A 222 48.03 -6.67 -14.81
CA LEU A 222 48.95 -7.79 -14.66
C LEU A 222 49.41 -8.22 -16.05
N GLU A 223 50.64 -7.80 -16.36
CA GLU A 223 51.41 -8.19 -17.52
C GLU A 223 51.74 -9.69 -17.42
N SER A 224 51.38 -10.41 -18.48
CA SER A 224 51.74 -11.79 -18.74
C SER A 224 53.21 -11.91 -19.13
N SER A 225 53.90 -12.95 -18.63
CA SER A 225 54.84 -13.85 -19.35
C SER A 225 55.94 -14.41 -18.43
N PRO A 226 56.65 -15.48 -18.83
CA PRO A 226 56.29 -16.61 -19.70
C PRO A 226 56.11 -17.94 -18.94
#